data_AF-A0A3D5P4M8-F1
#
_entry.id   AF-A0A3D5P4M8-F1
#
_cell.length_a   1.000
_cell.length_b   1.000
_cell.length_c   1.000
_cell.angle_alpha   90.00
_cell.angle_beta   90.00
_cell.angle_gamma   90.00
#
_symmetry.space_group_name_H-M   'P 1'
#
loop_
_entity.id
_entity.type
_entity.pdbx_description
1 polymer ?
#
loop_
_entity_poly.entity_id
_entity_poly.type
_entity_poly.pdbx_seq_one_letter_code
_entity_poly.pdbx_strand_id
1 'polypeptide(L)'
;VRGAREQGSSVTMADLDRWEVHIEDPVMTTYRGIEVYKLQPWVQGPVMNQTLNILENFDLESMGYNSTRYIHTLYQAMNMAFADRDFYYGDPYFPPEEPLEGLLSKDYAQQRAAQMDLERNNANVRPGDPYPFQDGENPFEELLERWSGGGEVVTDPEGSSEMDEFLDDFYQGTTSIQAADKSGWVVSITPSGGWIPAVIAGRTG
;
A
#
# COMPACT_ATOMS: atom_id res chain seq x y z
N VAL A 1 -29.55 4.33 -2.21
CA VAL A 1 -29.64 5.20 -3.41
C VAL A 1 -30.31 6.54 -3.16
N ARG A 2 -31.62 6.63 -2.81
CA ARG A 2 -32.28 7.93 -2.56
C ARG A 2 -31.50 8.82 -1.58
N GLY A 3 -31.21 8.32 -0.38
CA GLY A 3 -30.48 9.07 0.64
C GLY A 3 -29.08 9.52 0.18
N ALA A 4 -28.35 8.67 -0.55
CA ALA A 4 -27.05 9.03 -1.12
C ALA A 4 -27.17 10.13 -2.19
N ARG A 5 -28.19 10.08 -3.06
CA ARG A 5 -28.45 11.10 -4.08
C ARG A 5 -28.85 12.44 -3.48
N GLU A 6 -29.60 12.44 -2.38
CA GLU A 6 -29.91 13.65 -1.61
C GLU A 6 -28.64 14.36 -1.08
N GLN A 7 -27.54 13.61 -0.95
CA GLN A 7 -26.21 14.10 -0.56
C GLN A 7 -25.29 14.34 -1.78
N GLY A 8 -25.83 14.31 -3.01
CA GLY A 8 -25.07 14.57 -4.25
C GLY A 8 -24.36 13.35 -4.86
N SER A 9 -24.55 12.14 -4.32
CA SER A 9 -23.94 10.92 -4.89
C SER A 9 -24.52 10.56 -6.26
N SER A 10 -23.66 10.08 -7.18
CA SER A 10 -24.06 9.56 -8.49
C SER A 10 -24.45 8.08 -8.50
N VAL A 11 -24.35 7.38 -7.38
CA VAL A 11 -24.66 5.94 -7.28
C VAL A 11 -26.11 5.66 -7.70
N THR A 12 -26.30 4.63 -8.51
CA THR A 12 -27.59 4.14 -9.00
C THR A 12 -27.97 2.80 -8.37
N MET A 13 -29.24 2.41 -8.51
CA MET A 13 -29.67 1.06 -8.10
C MET A 13 -28.97 -0.03 -8.92
N ALA A 14 -28.68 0.26 -10.19
CA ALA A 14 -28.04 -0.70 -11.07
C ALA A 14 -26.55 -0.90 -10.72
N ASP A 15 -25.89 0.10 -10.13
CA ASP A 15 -24.51 -0.06 -9.62
C ASP A 15 -24.48 -1.01 -8.42
N LEU A 16 -25.46 -0.90 -7.51
CA LEU A 16 -25.59 -1.80 -6.36
C LEU A 16 -25.99 -3.21 -6.77
N ASP A 17 -26.83 -3.35 -7.80
CA ASP A 17 -27.31 -4.65 -8.31
C ASP A 17 -26.23 -5.42 -9.07
N ARG A 18 -25.33 -4.71 -9.78
CA ARG A 18 -24.26 -5.33 -10.58
C ARG A 18 -22.98 -5.61 -9.80
N TRP A 19 -22.78 -4.99 -8.64
CA TRP A 19 -21.55 -5.17 -7.88
C TRP A 19 -21.52 -6.53 -7.17
N GLU A 20 -20.38 -7.21 -7.24
CA GLU A 20 -20.13 -8.48 -6.58
C GLU A 20 -18.76 -8.50 -5.89
N VAL A 21 -18.62 -9.38 -4.89
CA VAL A 21 -17.34 -9.61 -4.21
C VAL A 21 -16.49 -10.54 -5.05
N HIS A 22 -15.24 -10.15 -5.28
CA HIS A 22 -14.24 -11.00 -5.92
C HIS A 22 -13.53 -11.88 -4.89
N ILE A 23 -13.33 -13.15 -5.23
CA ILE A 23 -12.47 -14.08 -4.48
C ILE A 23 -11.21 -14.26 -5.31
N GLU A 24 -10.07 -13.90 -4.72
CA GLU A 24 -8.80 -13.80 -5.43
C GLU A 24 -7.73 -14.63 -4.70
N ASP A 25 -6.76 -15.11 -5.45
CA ASP A 25 -5.54 -15.65 -4.85
C ASP A 25 -4.73 -14.50 -4.21
N PRO A 26 -4.17 -14.70 -3.01
CA PRO A 26 -3.32 -13.70 -2.39
C PRO A 26 -1.99 -13.58 -3.12
N VAL A 27 -1.37 -12.41 -3.03
CA VAL A 27 0.07 -12.29 -3.33
C VAL A 27 0.89 -12.78 -2.15
N MET A 28 2.05 -13.37 -2.43
CA MET A 28 2.88 -14.01 -1.40
C MET A 28 4.36 -13.69 -1.61
N THR A 29 5.10 -13.58 -0.52
CA THR A 29 6.56 -13.73 -0.53
C THR A 29 7.01 -14.60 0.64
N THR A 30 8.22 -15.15 0.56
CA THR A 30 8.90 -15.80 1.68
C THR A 30 9.87 -14.83 2.35
N TYR A 31 9.91 -14.77 3.67
CA TYR A 31 10.91 -14.02 4.43
C TYR A 31 11.50 -14.92 5.51
N ARG A 32 12.78 -15.27 5.39
CA ARG A 32 13.49 -16.09 6.39
C ARG A 32 12.76 -17.37 6.78
N GLY A 33 12.16 -18.06 5.80
CA GLY A 33 11.41 -19.31 5.98
C GLY A 33 9.95 -19.16 6.37
N ILE A 34 9.41 -17.93 6.42
CA ILE A 34 7.99 -17.65 6.69
C ILE A 34 7.32 -17.19 5.40
N GLU A 35 6.18 -17.77 5.05
CA GLU A 35 5.31 -17.29 3.97
C GLU A 35 4.45 -16.13 4.47
N VAL A 36 4.43 -15.02 3.72
CA VAL A 36 3.69 -13.80 4.04
C VAL A 36 2.69 -13.51 2.93
N TYR A 37 1.42 -13.70 3.25
CA TYR A 37 0.30 -13.51 2.33
C TYR A 37 -0.35 -12.14 2.51
N LYS A 38 -0.61 -11.46 1.39
CA LYS A 38 -1.31 -10.18 1.31
C LYS A 38 -2.33 -10.22 0.17
N LEU A 39 -3.27 -9.28 0.19
CA LEU A 39 -4.22 -9.10 -0.91
C LEU A 39 -3.50 -8.51 -2.14
N GLN A 40 -4.19 -8.54 -3.28
CA GLN A 40 -3.81 -7.97 -4.58
C GLN A 40 -3.52 -6.45 -4.53
N PRO A 41 -3.00 -5.80 -5.60
CA PRO A 41 -2.41 -4.46 -5.53
C PRO A 41 -3.44 -3.33 -5.43
N TRP A 42 -4.73 -3.65 -5.57
CA TRP A 42 -5.84 -2.71 -5.30
C TRP A 42 -5.92 -2.29 -3.83
N VAL A 43 -5.14 -2.94 -2.95
CA VAL A 43 -4.74 -2.39 -1.65
C VAL A 43 -3.22 -2.24 -1.54
N GLN A 44 -2.77 -1.51 -0.53
CA GLN A 44 -1.34 -1.34 -0.23
C GLN A 44 -0.65 -2.57 0.40
N GLY A 45 -1.36 -3.69 0.60
CA GLY A 45 -0.85 -4.89 1.26
C GLY A 45 0.51 -5.38 0.75
N PRO A 46 0.74 -5.47 -0.57
CA PRO A 46 2.00 -5.96 -1.13
C PRO A 46 3.24 -5.10 -0.78
N VAL A 47 3.09 -3.87 -0.28
CA VAL A 47 4.21 -3.04 0.21
C VAL A 47 4.98 -3.74 1.34
N MET A 48 4.27 -4.48 2.20
CA MET A 48 4.91 -5.30 3.24
C MET A 48 5.81 -6.36 2.61
N ASN A 49 5.33 -7.04 1.57
CA ASN A 49 6.07 -8.10 0.90
C ASN A 49 7.33 -7.54 0.20
N GLN A 50 7.20 -6.42 -0.51
CA GLN A 50 8.35 -5.72 -1.10
C GLN A 50 9.37 -5.31 -0.04
N THR A 51 8.92 -4.69 1.05
CA THR A 51 9.78 -4.26 2.16
C THR A 51 10.54 -5.45 2.74
N LEU A 52 9.84 -6.56 3.02
CA LEU A 52 10.47 -7.79 3.54
C LEU A 52 11.50 -8.36 2.57
N ASN A 53 11.24 -8.35 1.26
CA ASN A 53 12.20 -8.79 0.26
C ASN A 53 13.46 -7.93 0.27
N ILE A 54 13.33 -6.60 0.36
CA ILE A 54 14.49 -5.70 0.45
C ILE A 54 15.25 -6.00 1.76
N LEU A 55 14.54 -6.11 2.88
CA LEU A 55 15.11 -6.36 4.20
C LEU A 55 15.78 -7.74 4.36
N GLU A 56 15.47 -8.70 3.50
CA GLU A 56 16.12 -10.02 3.52
C GLU A 56 17.62 -9.94 3.21
N ASN A 57 18.04 -8.87 2.52
CA ASN A 57 19.44 -8.59 2.19
C ASN A 57 20.26 -8.02 3.36
N PHE A 58 19.65 -7.77 4.52
CA PHE A 58 20.31 -7.17 5.69
C PHE A 58 20.19 -8.06 6.92
N ASP A 59 21.26 -8.13 7.72
CA ASP A 59 21.25 -8.81 9.01
C ASP A 59 20.69 -7.90 10.11
N LEU A 60 19.36 -7.81 10.17
CA LEU A 60 18.65 -6.97 11.15
C LEU A 60 18.86 -7.41 12.59
N GLU A 61 19.14 -8.70 12.83
CA GLU A 61 19.38 -9.23 14.17
C GLU A 61 20.69 -8.66 14.74
N SER A 62 21.79 -8.71 13.97
CA SER A 62 23.07 -8.15 14.43
C SER A 62 23.09 -6.63 14.52
N MET A 63 22.21 -5.94 13.79
CA MET A 63 22.02 -4.48 13.95
C MET A 63 21.45 -4.11 15.32
N GLY A 64 20.76 -5.02 16.00
CA GLY A 64 20.12 -4.80 17.29
C GLY A 64 18.75 -4.10 17.16
N TYR A 65 17.71 -4.72 17.71
CA TYR A 65 16.34 -4.21 17.66
C TYR A 65 16.25 -2.78 18.19
N ASN A 66 15.57 -1.90 17.44
CA ASN A 66 15.41 -0.47 17.72
C ASN A 66 16.71 0.34 17.86
N SER A 67 17.85 -0.19 17.40
CA SER A 67 19.05 0.63 17.22
C SER A 67 18.86 1.62 16.08
N THR A 68 19.70 2.66 16.05
CA THR A 68 19.70 3.63 14.94
C THR A 68 19.89 2.97 13.58
N ARG A 69 20.79 1.98 13.47
CA ARG A 69 21.04 1.25 12.22
C ARG A 69 19.81 0.44 11.79
N TYR A 70 19.20 -0.27 12.73
CA TYR A 70 17.98 -1.03 12.47
C TYR A 70 16.84 -0.13 11.96
N ILE A 71 16.56 0.97 12.66
CA ILE A 71 15.49 1.91 12.28
C ILE A 71 15.79 2.57 10.94
N HIS A 72 17.03 2.98 10.69
CA HIS A 72 17.46 3.54 9.40
C HIS A 72 17.20 2.57 8.25
N THR A 73 17.64 1.32 8.39
CA THR A 73 17.44 0.29 7.36
C THR A 73 15.96 0.00 7.12
N LEU A 74 15.14 -0.15 8.18
CA LEU A 74 13.69 -0.34 8.03
C LEU A 74 13.04 0.83 7.31
N TYR A 75 13.31 2.05 7.77
CA TYR A 75 12.70 3.26 7.24
C TYR A 75 13.04 3.45 5.75
N GLN A 76 14.31 3.29 5.38
CA GLN A 76 14.72 3.45 3.99
C GLN A 76 14.12 2.36 3.09
N ALA A 77 14.04 1.10 3.55
CA ALA A 77 13.41 0.01 2.79
C ALA A 77 11.90 0.25 2.60
N MET A 78 11.20 0.69 3.65
CA MET A 78 9.78 1.06 3.57
C MET A 78 9.57 2.21 2.59
N ASN A 79 10.39 3.27 2.67
CA ASN A 79 10.34 4.40 1.76
C ASN A 79 10.45 3.98 0.28
N MET A 80 11.36 3.04 -0.03
CA MET A 80 11.51 2.51 -1.38
C MET A 80 10.25 1.78 -1.84
N ALA A 81 9.72 0.86 -1.02
CA ALA A 81 8.51 0.11 -1.34
C ALA A 81 7.26 0.99 -1.44
N PHE A 82 7.15 2.05 -0.64
CA PHE A 82 6.07 3.04 -0.75
C PHE A 82 6.20 3.90 -2.01
N ALA A 83 7.42 4.25 -2.43
CA ALA A 83 7.62 4.94 -3.71
C ALA A 83 7.17 4.06 -4.89
N ASP A 84 7.46 2.76 -4.84
CA ASP A 84 6.98 1.79 -5.83
C ASP A 84 5.44 1.64 -5.79
N ARG A 85 4.83 1.60 -4.60
CA ARG A 85 3.36 1.61 -4.43
C ARG A 85 2.74 2.82 -5.13
N ASP A 86 3.25 4.01 -4.83
CA ASP A 86 2.67 5.28 -5.30
C ASP A 86 2.73 5.42 -6.82
N PHE A 87 3.67 4.73 -7.46
CA PHE A 87 3.83 4.75 -8.90
C PHE A 87 3.09 3.62 -9.62
N TYR A 88 3.11 2.40 -9.07
CA TYR A 88 2.66 1.20 -9.80
C TYR A 88 1.36 0.57 -9.31
N TYR A 89 0.90 0.82 -8.09
CA TYR A 89 -0.26 0.09 -7.57
C TYR A 89 -1.56 0.68 -8.10
N GLY A 90 -2.51 -0.21 -8.42
CA GLY A 90 -3.79 0.15 -8.98
C GLY A 90 -4.82 -0.97 -8.80
N ASP A 91 -5.95 -0.78 -9.46
CA ASP A 91 -7.00 -1.78 -9.55
C ASP A 91 -6.68 -2.72 -10.74
N PRO A 92 -6.34 -4.01 -10.48
CA PRO A 92 -5.89 -4.94 -11.53
C PRO A 92 -7.00 -5.29 -12.53
N TYR A 93 -8.25 -4.92 -12.24
CA TYR A 93 -9.37 -5.07 -13.17
C TYR A 93 -9.39 -3.96 -14.24
N PHE A 94 -8.48 -2.98 -14.17
CA PHE A 94 -8.32 -1.92 -15.14
C PHE A 94 -6.90 -1.92 -15.71
N PRO A 95 -6.74 -1.79 -17.04
CA PRO A 95 -5.43 -1.74 -17.63
C PRO A 95 -4.72 -0.41 -17.30
N PRO A 96 -3.37 -0.42 -17.27
CA PRO A 96 -2.52 -1.58 -17.51
C PRO A 96 -2.32 -2.44 -16.25
N GLU A 97 -2.01 -3.71 -16.46
CA GLU A 97 -1.69 -4.65 -15.38
C GLU A 97 -0.47 -4.20 -14.59
N GLU A 98 -0.55 -4.28 -13.27
CA GLU A 98 0.54 -3.90 -12.37
C GLU A 98 1.70 -4.89 -12.46
N PRO A 99 2.97 -4.43 -12.45
CA PRO A 99 4.15 -5.28 -12.58
C PRO A 99 4.48 -6.02 -11.27
N LEU A 100 3.51 -6.75 -10.71
CA LEU A 100 3.60 -7.38 -9.39
C LEU A 100 4.68 -8.47 -9.31
N GLU A 101 4.90 -9.24 -10.38
CA GLU A 101 5.95 -10.25 -10.41
C GLU A 101 7.32 -9.61 -10.25
N GLY A 102 7.59 -8.53 -11.01
CA GLY A 102 8.84 -7.79 -10.92
C GLY A 102 9.02 -7.12 -9.56
N LEU A 103 7.97 -6.46 -9.05
CA LEU A 103 7.97 -5.78 -7.75
C LEU A 103 8.23 -6.76 -6.58
N LEU A 104 7.70 -7.98 -6.66
CA LEU A 104 7.86 -9.00 -5.62
C LEU A 104 9.04 -9.94 -5.87
N SER A 105 9.79 -9.78 -6.96
CA SER A 105 10.97 -10.60 -7.24
C SER A 105 12.09 -10.35 -6.23
N LYS A 106 12.86 -11.40 -5.93
CA LYS A 106 14.03 -11.31 -5.04
C LYS A 106 15.17 -10.53 -5.69
N ASP A 107 15.32 -10.66 -7.01
CA ASP A 107 16.37 -9.99 -7.76
C ASP A 107 16.12 -8.47 -7.82
N TYR A 108 14.87 -8.03 -8.01
CA TYR A 108 14.52 -6.61 -7.90
C TYR A 108 14.80 -6.08 -6.50
N ALA A 109 14.37 -6.81 -5.47
CA ALA A 109 14.61 -6.41 -4.09
C ALA A 109 16.10 -6.32 -3.75
N GLN A 110 16.94 -7.20 -4.30
CA GLN A 110 18.39 -7.11 -4.18
C GLN A 110 18.94 -5.86 -4.89
N GLN A 111 18.46 -5.55 -6.10
CA GLN A 111 18.83 -4.33 -6.81
C GLN A 111 18.46 -3.07 -5.99
N ARG A 112 17.27 -3.07 -5.40
CA ARG A 112 16.79 -1.98 -4.53
C ARG A 112 17.63 -1.88 -3.26
N ALA A 113 17.90 -2.99 -2.57
CA ALA A 113 18.76 -3.01 -1.38
C ALA A 113 20.16 -2.43 -1.66
N ALA A 114 20.73 -2.69 -2.84
CA ALA A 114 22.03 -2.15 -3.24
C ALA A 114 22.06 -0.62 -3.45
N GLN A 115 20.89 0.03 -3.60
CA GLN A 115 20.77 1.49 -3.73
C GLN A 115 20.75 2.21 -2.37
N MET A 116 20.66 1.47 -1.26
CA MET A 116 20.57 2.04 0.08
C MET A 116 21.94 2.49 0.59
N ASP A 117 22.06 3.76 0.97
CA ASP A 117 23.17 4.26 1.78
C ASP A 117 22.89 3.91 3.25
N LEU A 118 23.76 3.10 3.87
CA LEU A 118 23.59 2.61 5.24
C LEU A 118 23.92 3.64 6.31
N GLU A 119 24.55 4.75 5.95
CA GLU A 119 24.92 5.81 6.88
C GLU A 119 24.06 7.07 6.70
N ARG A 120 23.26 7.15 5.63
CA ARG A 120 22.42 8.32 5.36
C ARG A 120 21.11 7.98 4.64
N ASN A 121 20.00 8.53 5.13
CA ASN A 121 18.70 8.41 4.49
C ASN A 121 18.62 9.24 3.19
N ASN A 122 17.99 8.66 2.17
CA ASN A 122 17.59 9.32 0.94
C ASN A 122 16.14 9.80 1.05
N ALA A 123 15.97 11.07 1.38
CA ALA A 123 14.65 11.72 1.43
C ALA A 123 13.97 11.86 0.05
N ASN A 124 14.73 11.77 -1.03
CA ASN A 124 14.24 11.86 -2.41
C ASN A 124 14.23 10.47 -3.07
N VAL A 125 13.88 9.43 -2.29
CA VAL A 125 13.76 8.07 -2.82
C VAL A 125 12.79 8.07 -4.00
N ARG A 126 13.12 7.34 -5.06
CA ARG A 126 12.29 7.23 -6.26
C ARG A 126 11.75 5.81 -6.42
N PRO A 127 10.60 5.62 -7.08
CA PRO A 127 10.24 4.30 -7.60
C PRO A 127 11.38 3.74 -8.45
N GLY A 128 11.59 2.43 -8.39
CA GLY A 128 12.50 1.72 -9.28
C GLY A 128 11.79 1.23 -10.53
N ASP A 129 12.47 0.40 -11.31
CA ASP A 129 11.90 -0.24 -12.50
C ASP A 129 11.81 -1.77 -12.32
N PRO A 130 10.60 -2.31 -12.05
CA PRO A 130 10.40 -3.73 -11.84
C PRO A 130 10.24 -4.54 -13.14
N TYR A 131 9.96 -3.90 -14.27
CA TYR A 131 9.62 -4.60 -15.53
C TYR A 131 10.71 -5.56 -16.03
N PRO A 132 12.01 -5.22 -15.96
CA PRO A 132 13.08 -6.15 -16.32
C PRO A 132 13.13 -7.44 -15.50
N PHE A 133 12.47 -7.46 -14.33
CA PHE A 133 12.41 -8.61 -13.42
C PHE A 133 11.15 -9.48 -13.63
N GLN A 134 10.38 -9.19 -14.68
CA GLN A 134 9.25 -9.97 -15.16
C GLN A 134 9.22 -10.03 -16.70
N ASP A 135 10.42 -10.02 -17.31
CA ASP A 135 10.63 -10.12 -18.76
C ASP A 135 9.85 -9.08 -19.60
N GLY A 136 9.69 -7.85 -19.07
CA GLY A 136 8.95 -6.77 -19.71
C GLY A 136 9.77 -5.49 -19.93
N GLU A 137 9.23 -4.61 -20.78
CA GLU A 137 9.67 -3.22 -20.93
C GLU A 137 8.69 -2.30 -20.19
N ASN A 138 9.21 -1.27 -19.52
CA ASN A 138 8.37 -0.39 -18.71
C ASN A 138 7.60 0.60 -19.61
N PRO A 139 6.26 0.53 -19.69
CA PRO A 139 5.48 1.44 -20.53
C PRO A 139 5.43 2.87 -19.96
N PHE A 140 5.99 3.09 -18.77
CA PHE A 140 5.95 4.34 -18.02
C PHE A 140 7.33 4.97 -17.81
N GLU A 141 8.36 4.59 -18.57
CA GLU A 141 9.72 5.14 -18.44
C GLU A 141 9.74 6.68 -18.37
N GLU A 142 9.01 7.37 -19.25
CA GLU A 142 8.95 8.84 -19.22
C GLU A 142 8.33 9.40 -17.94
N LEU A 143 7.31 8.73 -17.39
CA LEU A 143 6.69 9.13 -16.13
C LEU A 143 7.62 8.84 -14.95
N LEU A 144 8.32 7.70 -15.01
CA LEU A 144 9.29 7.29 -14.00
C LEU A 144 10.44 8.30 -13.93
N GLU A 145 10.97 8.73 -15.08
CA GLU A 145 12.02 9.75 -15.21
C GLU A 145 11.59 11.13 -14.71
N ARG A 146 10.32 11.50 -14.89
CA ARG A 146 9.77 12.79 -14.43
C ARG A 146 9.23 12.76 -13.01
N TRP A 147 9.19 11.60 -12.36
CA TRP A 147 8.70 11.48 -10.99
C TRP A 147 9.52 12.36 -10.05
N SER A 148 8.87 13.32 -9.42
CA SER A 148 9.51 14.33 -8.56
C SER A 148 9.32 14.08 -7.06
N GLY A 149 8.53 13.07 -6.67
CA GLY A 149 8.26 12.70 -5.28
C GLY A 149 7.42 13.73 -4.51
N GLY A 150 6.32 13.28 -3.92
CA GLY A 150 5.39 14.14 -3.19
C GLY A 150 4.64 15.11 -4.10
N GLY A 151 3.31 15.04 -4.12
CA GLY A 151 2.53 16.17 -4.63
C GLY A 151 2.94 17.45 -3.88
N GLU A 152 2.74 18.62 -4.49
CA GLU A 152 2.82 19.88 -3.73
C GLU A 152 2.00 19.69 -2.45
N VAL A 153 2.65 19.85 -1.29
CA VAL A 153 1.90 19.99 -0.04
C VAL A 153 1.16 21.30 -0.17
N VAL A 154 -0.10 21.22 -0.60
CA VAL A 154 -1.00 22.36 -0.58
C VAL A 154 -1.32 22.61 0.88
N THR A 155 -0.43 23.33 1.57
CA THR A 155 -0.71 23.84 2.90
C THR A 155 -1.65 25.03 2.72
N ASP A 156 -2.93 24.87 3.05
CA ASP A 156 -3.83 26.00 3.27
C ASP A 156 -3.39 26.69 4.58
N PRO A 157 -2.82 27.91 4.54
CA PRO A 157 -2.36 28.59 5.74
C PRO A 157 -3.51 29.06 6.65
N GLU A 158 -4.75 29.10 6.14
CA GLU A 158 -5.94 29.55 6.87
C GLU A 158 -6.85 28.38 7.31
N GLY A 159 -6.65 27.17 6.77
CA GLY A 159 -7.48 25.97 7.00
C GLY A 159 -6.84 24.86 7.85
N SER A 160 -5.69 25.11 8.49
CA SER A 160 -4.91 24.05 9.15
C SER A 160 -5.65 23.35 10.29
N SER A 161 -6.43 24.05 11.12
CA SER A 161 -7.13 23.42 12.25
C SER A 161 -8.30 22.51 11.82
N GLU A 162 -9.06 22.89 10.80
CA GLU A 162 -10.17 22.07 10.29
C GLU A 162 -9.66 20.85 9.53
N MET A 163 -8.55 20.99 8.81
CA MET A 163 -7.86 19.86 8.17
C MET A 163 -7.23 18.94 9.21
N ASP A 164 -6.60 19.48 10.27
CA ASP A 164 -5.99 18.67 11.33
C ASP A 164 -7.07 17.89 12.10
N GLU A 165 -8.19 18.52 12.46
CA GLU A 165 -9.33 17.82 13.08
C GLU A 165 -9.93 16.76 12.15
N PHE A 166 -10.08 17.07 10.85
CA PHE A 166 -10.52 16.11 9.84
C PHE A 166 -9.57 14.91 9.76
N LEU A 167 -8.26 15.14 9.73
CA LEU A 167 -7.25 14.09 9.65
C LEU A 167 -7.26 13.25 10.93
N ASP A 168 -7.36 13.87 12.10
CA ASP A 168 -7.48 13.16 13.38
C ASP A 168 -8.71 12.23 13.41
N ASP A 169 -9.87 12.68 12.93
CA ASP A 169 -11.08 11.85 12.81
C ASP A 169 -10.93 10.76 11.74
N PHE A 170 -10.33 11.10 10.58
CA PHE A 170 -10.12 10.17 9.48
C PHE A 170 -9.19 9.01 9.89
N TYR A 171 -8.10 9.31 10.61
CA TYR A 171 -7.09 8.33 11.04
C TYR A 171 -7.54 7.47 12.22
N GLN A 172 -8.61 7.83 12.93
CA GLN A 172 -9.22 6.95 13.95
C GLN A 172 -9.96 5.75 13.35
N GLY A 173 -10.21 5.79 12.04
CA GLY A 173 -10.94 4.75 11.34
C GLY A 173 -10.16 3.46 11.09
N THR A 174 -10.89 2.42 10.69
CA THR A 174 -10.44 1.05 10.43
C THR A 174 -10.27 0.23 11.70
N THR A 175 -10.71 -1.03 11.66
CA THR A 175 -10.44 -2.00 12.72
C THR A 175 -9.86 -3.27 12.13
N SER A 176 -9.33 -4.15 12.96
CA SER A 176 -8.81 -5.45 12.56
C SER A 176 -9.37 -6.54 13.45
N ILE A 177 -9.84 -7.61 12.82
CA ILE A 177 -10.40 -8.78 13.50
C ILE A 177 -9.58 -9.99 13.08
N GLN A 178 -9.04 -10.67 14.08
CA GLN A 178 -8.25 -11.89 13.93
C GLN A 178 -8.94 -13.01 14.70
N ALA A 179 -9.25 -14.11 14.04
CA ALA A 179 -9.89 -15.26 14.66
C ALA A 179 -9.24 -16.56 14.17
N ALA A 180 -9.16 -17.55 15.05
CA ALA A 180 -8.75 -18.89 14.70
C ALA A 180 -9.62 -19.92 15.42
N ASP A 181 -9.81 -21.09 14.82
CA ASP A 181 -10.60 -22.18 15.40
C ASP A 181 -9.77 -23.44 15.68
N LYS A 182 -10.37 -24.38 16.41
CA LYS A 182 -9.74 -25.66 16.77
C LYS A 182 -9.47 -26.59 15.58
N SER A 183 -10.05 -26.30 14.42
CA SER A 183 -9.88 -27.07 13.19
C SER A 183 -8.73 -26.54 12.34
N GLY A 184 -8.13 -25.41 12.74
CA GLY A 184 -7.03 -24.77 12.04
C GLY A 184 -7.44 -23.66 11.08
N TRP A 185 -8.72 -23.25 11.06
CA TRP A 185 -9.13 -22.08 10.29
C TRP A 185 -8.56 -20.81 10.92
N VAL A 186 -8.12 -19.88 10.07
CA VAL A 186 -7.68 -18.55 10.47
C VAL A 186 -8.38 -17.52 9.59
N VAL A 187 -8.89 -16.46 10.22
CA VAL A 187 -9.52 -15.32 9.55
C VAL A 187 -8.80 -14.05 9.99
N SER A 188 -8.37 -13.27 9.01
CA SER A 188 -7.78 -11.95 9.17
C SER A 188 -8.55 -10.98 8.30
N ILE A 189 -9.28 -10.05 8.91
CA ILE A 189 -10.05 -9.04 8.18
C ILE A 189 -9.79 -7.66 8.75
N THR A 190 -9.78 -6.67 7.85
CA THR A 190 -9.57 -5.26 8.18
C THR A 190 -10.74 -4.45 7.61
N PRO A 191 -11.93 -4.49 8.25
CA PRO A 191 -13.07 -3.71 7.80
C PRO A 191 -12.81 -2.22 8.01
N SER A 192 -13.28 -1.44 7.04
CA SER A 192 -12.98 -0.02 6.88
C SER A 192 -14.20 0.70 6.27
N GLY A 193 -14.21 2.03 6.27
CA GLY A 193 -15.31 2.88 5.80
C GLY A 193 -16.47 3.06 6.78
N GLY A 194 -17.30 4.07 6.51
CA GLY A 194 -18.54 4.33 7.24
C GLY A 194 -18.40 5.18 8.53
N TRP A 195 -17.22 5.72 8.82
CA TRP A 195 -17.00 6.73 9.88
C TRP A 195 -16.82 8.14 9.30
N ILE A 196 -16.65 9.13 10.16
CA ILE A 196 -16.56 10.55 9.80
C ILE A 196 -15.31 10.81 8.93
N PRO A 197 -15.43 11.48 7.78
CA PRO A 197 -16.62 12.10 7.20
C PRO A 197 -17.58 11.08 6.54
N ALA A 198 -18.79 10.93 7.09
CA ALA A 198 -19.85 10.13 6.50
C ALA A 198 -21.22 10.76 6.76
N VAL A 199 -22.18 10.39 5.93
CA VAL A 199 -23.58 10.81 6.04
C VAL A 199 -24.46 9.60 6.29
N ILE A 200 -25.45 9.75 7.16
CA ILE A 200 -26.54 8.79 7.26
C ILE A 200 -27.32 8.82 5.94
N ALA A 201 -27.35 7.69 5.24
CA ALA A 201 -28.02 7.57 3.95
C ALA A 201 -29.56 7.54 4.11
N GLY A 202 -30.16 8.69 4.38
CA GLY A 202 -31.59 8.84 4.55
C GLY A 202 -32.05 8.42 5.95
N ARG A 203 -32.62 7.21 6.09
CA ARG A 203 -33.17 6.70 7.36
C ARG A 203 -32.64 5.30 7.70
N THR A 204 -31.39 5.02 7.34
CA THR A 204 -30.76 3.70 7.47
C THR A 204 -30.18 3.42 8.85
N GLY A 205 -30.16 4.42 9.74
CA GLY A 205 -29.20 4.44 10.84
C GLY A 205 -27.83 4.88 10.34
#